data_AF-A0A2L2Z079-F1
#
_entry.id   AF-A0A2L2Z079-F1
#
_cell.length_a   1.000
_cell.length_b   1.000
_cell.length_c   1.000
_cell.angle_alpha   90.00
_cell.angle_beta   90.00
_cell.angle_gamma   90.00
#
_symmetry.space_group_name_H-M   'P 1'
#
loop_
_entity.id
_entity.type
_entity.pdbx_description
1 polymer ?
#
loop_
_entity_poly.entity_id
_entity_poly.type
_entity_poly.pdbx_seq_one_letter_code
_entity_poly.pdbx_strand_id
1 'polypeptide(L)' 'LGDTGIVLEIDMIGGIPIFAILGDPKYYPNPVKFDPDRFSAIEIAKRDSYVFLHIGHGPRNCVGLRFALLEAKV' A
#
# COMPACT_ATOMS: atom_id res chain seq x y z
N LEU A 1 1.95 18.43 4.52
CA LEU A 1 2.75 17.35 3.90
C LEU A 1 4.25 17.72 3.97
N GLY A 2 4.84 17.82 5.17
CA GLY A 2 6.23 18.26 5.33
C GLY A 2 6.56 19.52 4.53
N ASP A 3 7.67 19.47 3.79
CA ASP A 3 8.22 20.60 3.02
C ASP A 3 7.64 20.74 1.60
N THR A 4 6.58 19.99 1.26
CA THR A 4 6.00 19.98 -0.10
C THR A 4 5.26 21.26 -0.46
N GLY A 5 5.00 22.16 0.49
CA GLY A 5 4.19 23.36 0.28
C GLY A 5 2.69 23.11 0.02
N ILE A 6 2.24 21.85 0.06
CA ILE A 6 0.83 21.49 -0.14
C ILE A 6 0.04 21.76 1.13
N VAL A 7 -0.98 22.62 1.01
CA VAL A 7 -1.95 22.94 2.07
C VAL A 7 -3.19 22.06 1.89
N LEU A 8 -3.62 21.42 2.97
CA LEU A 8 -4.85 20.63 3.04
C LEU A 8 -5.82 21.37 3.97
N GLU A 9 -6.93 21.85 3.42
CA GLU A 9 -7.96 22.53 4.19
C GLU A 9 -8.78 21.54 5.03
N ILE A 10 -9.35 22.02 6.13
CA ILE A 10 -10.32 21.24 6.91
C ILE A 10 -11.49 20.86 6.00
N ASP A 11 -12.04 19.65 6.21
CA ASP A 11 -13.12 19.05 5.43
C ASP A 11 -12.81 18.74 3.95
N MET A 12 -11.55 18.90 3.53
CA MET A 12 -11.11 18.42 2.21
C MET A 12 -11.16 16.89 2.13
N ILE A 13 -11.75 16.37 1.05
CA ILE A 13 -11.74 14.94 0.74
C ILE A 13 -10.37 14.56 0.19
N GLY A 14 -9.61 13.76 0.95
CA GLY A 14 -8.36 13.16 0.50
C GLY A 14 -8.57 11.76 -0.08
N GLY A 15 -8.09 11.52 -1.30
CA GLY A 15 -8.02 10.19 -1.90
C GLY A 15 -6.61 9.64 -1.89
N ILE A 16 -6.44 8.35 -1.55
CA ILE A 16 -5.17 7.65 -1.70
C ILE A 16 -5.25 6.79 -2.97
N PRO A 17 -4.41 7.04 -3.99
CA PRO A 17 -4.47 6.33 -5.27
C PRO A 17 -3.80 4.95 -5.16
N ILE A 18 -4.41 4.03 -4.41
CA ILE A 18 -3.83 2.70 -4.10
C ILE A 18 -3.46 1.93 -5.37
N PHE A 19 -4.31 1.94 -6.40
CA PHE A 19 -4.04 1.27 -7.68
C PHE A 19 -2.79 1.83 -8.38
N ALA A 20 -2.57 3.14 -8.31
CA ALA A 20 -1.38 3.75 -8.92
C ALA A 20 -0.11 3.36 -8.15
N ILE A 21 -0.17 3.32 -6.81
CA ILE A 21 0.97 2.93 -5.96
C ILE A 21 1.34 1.46 -6.20
N LEU A 22 0.35 0.56 -6.21
CA LEU A 22 0.55 -0.87 -6.46
C LEU A 22 0.97 -1.19 -7.91
N GLY A 23 0.64 -0.30 -8.84
CA GLY A 23 1.02 -0.38 -10.24
C GLY A 23 2.29 0.39 -10.60
N ASP A 24 2.95 1.05 -9.65
CA ASP A 24 4.11 1.90 -9.92
C ASP A 24 5.36 1.03 -10.22
N PRO A 25 5.94 1.10 -11.44
CA PRO A 25 7.14 0.34 -11.80
C PRO A 25 8.35 0.64 -10.92
N LYS A 26 8.38 1.80 -10.24
CA LYS A 26 9.44 2.16 -9.28
C LYS A 26 9.52 1.17 -8.12
N TYR A 27 8.38 0.65 -7.68
CA TYR A 27 8.29 -0.30 -6.57
C TYR A 27 7.99 -1.73 -7.01
N TYR A 28 7.29 -1.89 -8.13
CA TYR A 28 6.88 -3.18 -8.67
C TYR A 28 7.32 -3.30 -10.14
N PRO A 29 8.59 -3.68 -10.41
CA PRO A 29 9.09 -3.84 -11.77
C PRO A 29 8.24 -4.82 -12.58
N ASN A 30 7.76 -4.40 -13.75
CA ASN A 30 6.75 -5.11 -14.55
C ASN A 30 5.43 -5.33 -13.77
N PRO A 31 4.72 -4.28 -13.36
CA PRO A 31 3.66 -4.34 -12.34
C PRO A 31 2.50 -5.27 -12.72
N VAL A 32 2.20 -5.41 -14.02
CA VAL A 32 1.14 -6.27 -14.56
C VAL A 32 1.48 -7.76 -14.52
N LYS A 33 2.76 -8.12 -14.32
CA LYS A 33 3.19 -9.51 -14.20
C LYS A 33 2.90 -10.01 -12.78
N PHE A 34 2.26 -11.17 -12.67
CA PHE A 34 2.14 -11.90 -11.42
C PHE A 34 3.51 -12.45 -11.01
N ASP A 35 3.98 -12.04 -9.83
CA ASP A 35 5.32 -12.36 -9.32
C ASP A 35 5.28 -12.51 -7.78
N PRO A 36 5.23 -13.77 -7.27
CA PRO A 36 5.21 -14.06 -5.85
C PRO A 36 6.47 -13.62 -5.09
N ASP A 37 7.63 -13.56 -5.75
CA ASP A 37 8.93 -13.31 -5.10
C ASP A 37 9.02 -11.89 -4.53
N ARG A 38 8.17 -10.97 -5.02
CA ARG A 38 7.93 -9.62 -4.46
C ARG A 38 7.49 -9.63 -3.00
N PHE A 39 6.97 -10.76 -2.52
CA PHE A 39 6.50 -10.95 -1.14
C PHE A 39 7.43 -11.87 -0.32
N SER A 40 8.65 -12.11 -0.81
CA SER A 40 9.70 -12.72 0.01
C SER A 40 10.07 -11.82 1.19
N ALA A 41 10.59 -12.41 2.27
CA ALA A 41 10.97 -11.65 3.46
C ALA A 41 12.02 -10.56 3.16
N ILE A 42 12.93 -10.82 2.22
CA ILE A 42 13.98 -9.90 1.78
C ILE A 42 13.37 -8.70 1.04
N GLU A 43 12.49 -8.94 0.08
CA GLU A 43 11.89 -7.85 -0.70
C GLU A 43 10.89 -7.03 0.13
N ILE A 44 10.15 -7.67 1.04
CA ILE A 44 9.28 -6.96 2.00
C ILE A 44 10.11 -6.04 2.90
N ALA A 45 11.27 -6.50 3.40
CA ALA A 45 12.11 -5.69 4.28
C ALA A 45 12.75 -4.48 3.59
N LYS A 46 12.98 -4.55 2.27
CA LYS A 46 13.50 -3.42 1.47
C LYS A 46 12.42 -2.38 1.12
N ARG A 47 11.16 -2.82 1.05
CA ARG A 47 10.03 -1.99 0.60
C ARG A 47 9.53 -1.10 1.74
N ASP A 48 9.23 0.16 1.43
CA ASP A 48 8.54 1.05 2.37
C ASP A 48 7.16 0.49 2.74
N SER A 49 6.82 0.52 4.03
CA SER A 49 5.54 0.00 4.55
C SER A 49 4.29 0.61 3.88
N TYR A 50 4.37 1.86 3.41
CA TYR A 50 3.28 2.58 2.73
C TYR A 50 3.22 2.32 1.21
N VAL A 51 4.07 1.45 0.67
CA VAL A 51 3.98 1.03 -0.74
C VAL A 51 3.03 -0.15 -0.91
N PHE A 52 2.74 -0.91 0.16
CA PHE A 52 1.80 -2.03 0.13
C PHE A 52 0.51 -1.74 0.90
N LEU A 53 -0.30 -0.81 0.37
CA LEU A 53 -1.52 -0.28 0.98
C LEU A 53 -2.82 -0.95 0.50
N HIS A 54 -2.78 -2.25 0.18
CA HIS A 54 -3.90 -2.99 -0.41
C HIS A 54 -5.25 -2.83 0.31
N ILE A 55 -5.25 -2.74 1.64
CA ILE A 55 -6.47 -2.47 2.43
C ILE A 55 -6.27 -1.39 3.52
N GLY A 56 -5.42 -0.42 3.23
CA GLY A 56 -5.16 0.73 4.09
C GLY A 56 -3.99 0.55 5.06
N HIS A 57 -3.78 1.57 5.92
CA HIS A 57 -2.77 1.60 6.98
C HIS A 57 -3.16 2.65 8.03
N GLY A 58 -2.46 2.67 9.17
CA GLY A 58 -2.67 3.65 10.24
C GLY A 58 -4.01 3.50 10.98
N PRO A 59 -4.56 4.57 11.59
CA PRO A 59 -5.73 4.49 12.46
C PRO A 59 -7.04 4.15 11.75
N ARG A 60 -7.06 4.23 10.42
CA ARG A 60 -8.21 3.88 9.56
C ARG A 60 -7.91 2.66 8.67
N ASN A 61 -6.96 1.82 9.08
CA ASN A 61 -6.70 0.55 8.41
C ASN A 61 -7.94 -0.36 8.44
N CYS A 62 -8.05 -1.27 7.46
CA CYS A 62 -9.13 -2.24 7.41
C CYS A 62 -9.15 -3.09 8.70
N VAL A 63 -10.28 -3.05 9.39
CA VAL A 63 -10.54 -3.86 10.60
C VAL A 63 -10.50 -5.37 10.31
N GLY A 64 -10.79 -5.76 9.08
CA GLY A 64 -10.83 -7.15 8.63
C GLY A 64 -9.49 -7.73 8.17
N LEU A 65 -8.38 -6.97 8.19
CA LEU A 65 -7.09 -7.43 7.64
C LEU A 65 -6.65 -8.79 8.19
N ARG A 66 -6.73 -8.97 9.51
CA ARG A 66 -6.32 -10.22 10.15
C ARG A 66 -7.22 -11.39 9.76
N PHE A 67 -8.53 -11.15 9.70
CA PHE A 67 -9.49 -12.16 9.28
C PHE A 67 -9.27 -12.57 7.82
N ALA A 68 -9.14 -11.60 6.91
CA ALA A 68 -8.87 -11.86 5.50
C ALA A 68 -7.58 -12.67 5.28
N LEU A 69 -6.51 -12.37 6.04
CA LEU A 69 -5.26 -13.14 5.98
C LEU A 69 -5.37 -14.56 6.54
N LEU A 70 -6.30 -14.82 7.47
CA LEU A 70 -6.59 -16.17 7.93
C LEU A 70 -7.35 -16.93 6.84
N GLU A 71 -8.43 -16.35 6.33
CA GLU A 71 -9.24 -16.95 5.25
C GLU A 71 -8.42 -17.25 3.99
N ALA A 72 -7.53 -16.34 3.58
CA ALA A 72 -6.69 -16.53 2.40
C ALA A 72 -5.63 -17.64 2.54
N LYS A 73 -5.37 -18.12 3.76
CA LYS A 73 -4.41 -19.21 4.03
C LYS A 73 -5.07 -20.58 4.13
N VAL A 74 -6.40 -20.63 4.26
CA VAL A 74 -7.20 -21.87 4.29
C VAL A 74 -7.29 -22.44 2.88
#